data_AF-A0A4R4J3Z7-F1
#
_entry.id   AF-A0A4R4J3Z7-F1
#
_cell.length_a   1.000
_cell.length_b   1.000
_cell.length_c   1.000
_cell.angle_alpha   90.00
_cell.angle_beta   90.00
_cell.angle_gamma   90.00
#
_symmetry.space_group_name_H-M   'P 1'
#
loop_
_entity.id
_entity.type
_entity.pdbx_description
1 polymer ?
#
loop_
_entity_poly.entity_id
_entity_poly.type
_entity_poly.pdbx_seq_one_letter_code
_entity_poly.pdbx_strand_id
1 'polypeptide(L)'
;MCLTTGEVFEAGYDTVYAGHLGRNVSRYPEKVIYDYAHQRWLLVKDGLYEKIEGEKPMSLNLHLISPKNATGYVVFNNYIFIGDSYAKKGLYFCMVHEYSALCGWGDMIREENGKKIDLTPYALKLIESIVFID
;
A
#
# COMPACT_ATOMS: atom_id res chain seq x y z
N MET A 1 3.17 8.52 18.12
CA MET A 1 3.03 9.23 16.84
C MET A 1 1.60 9.74 16.80
N CYS A 2 1.38 11.06 16.84
CA CYS A 2 0.03 11.63 16.83
C CYS A 2 -0.44 11.74 15.38
N LEU A 3 -1.50 11.01 15.06
CA LEU A 3 -2.15 11.00 13.76
C LEU A 3 -2.94 12.31 13.61
N THR A 4 -2.39 13.28 12.89
CA THR A 4 -3.06 14.54 12.57
C THR A 4 -3.87 14.42 11.28
N THR A 5 -4.97 15.15 11.21
CA THR A 5 -5.91 15.12 10.09
C THR A 5 -5.21 15.47 8.77
N GLY A 6 -5.22 14.54 7.81
CA GLY A 6 -4.57 14.71 6.50
C GLY A 6 -3.18 14.08 6.39
N GLU A 7 -2.62 13.53 7.48
CA GLU A 7 -1.44 12.67 7.38
C GLU A 7 -1.81 11.35 6.68
N VAL A 8 -1.20 11.16 5.52
CA VAL A 8 -1.35 9.98 4.65
C VAL A 8 -0.43 8.91 5.21
N PHE A 9 -0.95 7.74 5.59
CA PHE A 9 -0.05 6.61 5.84
C PHE A 9 0.52 6.11 4.52
N GLU A 10 1.84 5.97 4.49
CA GLU A 10 2.65 5.70 3.32
C GLU A 10 2.47 4.25 2.82
N ALA A 11 1.36 3.99 2.16
CA ALA A 11 1.22 2.89 1.21
C ALA A 11 0.95 3.50 -0.16
N GLY A 12 1.95 3.45 -1.06
CA GLY A 12 1.83 4.00 -2.41
C GLY A 12 2.34 5.42 -2.60
N TYR A 13 3.23 5.94 -1.73
CA TYR A 13 3.94 7.20 -1.97
C TYR A 13 5.32 6.96 -2.60
N ASP A 14 5.38 6.14 -3.67
CA ASP A 14 6.55 6.19 -4.56
C ASP A 14 6.40 7.44 -5.43
N THR A 15 6.79 8.59 -4.89
CA THR A 15 6.92 9.79 -5.71
C THR A 15 8.23 9.76 -6.46
N VAL A 16 8.19 10.09 -7.73
CA VAL A 16 9.36 10.29 -8.57
C VAL A 16 9.46 11.74 -9.01
N TYR A 17 10.68 12.24 -9.11
CA TYR A 17 10.91 13.57 -9.64
C TYR A 17 10.67 13.59 -11.16
N ALA A 18 9.63 14.29 -11.59
CA ALA A 18 9.33 14.52 -12.99
C ALA A 18 10.11 15.75 -13.48
N GLY A 19 11.25 15.52 -14.13
CA GLY A 19 12.14 16.58 -14.59
C GLY A 19 11.49 17.59 -15.53
N HIS A 20 10.53 17.17 -16.36
CA HIS A 20 9.77 18.05 -17.26
C HIS A 20 8.74 18.93 -16.55
N LEU A 21 8.29 18.54 -15.36
CA LEU A 21 7.38 19.34 -14.53
C LEU A 21 8.10 20.12 -13.41
N GLY A 22 9.36 19.82 -13.13
CA GLY A 22 10.11 20.43 -12.03
C GLY A 22 9.55 20.10 -10.64
N ARG A 23 8.82 18.98 -10.49
CA ARG A 23 8.18 18.57 -9.22
C ARG A 23 8.12 17.06 -9.07
N ASN A 24 7.87 16.61 -7.85
CA ASN A 24 7.57 15.20 -7.56
C ASN A 24 6.14 14.86 -8.00
N VAL A 25 5.98 13.70 -8.64
CA VAL A 25 4.69 13.15 -9.06
C VAL A 25 4.52 11.74 -8.53
N SER A 26 3.27 11.30 -8.35
CA SER A 26 2.95 9.97 -7.88
C SER A 26 2.99 8.95 -9.01
N ARG A 27 3.52 7.76 -8.74
CA ARG A 27 3.42 6.60 -9.65
C ARG A 27 2.06 5.91 -9.63
N TYR A 28 1.25 6.17 -8.60
CA TYR A 28 -0.07 5.56 -8.41
C TYR A 28 -1.17 6.60 -8.66
N PRO A 29 -2.25 6.21 -9.38
CA PRO A 29 -3.41 7.08 -9.58
C PRO A 29 -4.22 7.29 -8.30
N GLU A 30 -3.95 6.47 -7.28
CA GLU A 30 -4.69 6.39 -6.04
C GLU A 30 -3.72 6.33 -4.85
N LYS A 31 -4.18 6.80 -3.69
CA LYS A 31 -3.46 6.71 -2.41
C LYS A 31 -4.41 6.34 -1.27
N VAL A 32 -3.84 5.76 -0.21
CA VAL A 32 -4.60 5.41 0.99
C VAL A 32 -4.59 6.58 1.97
N ILE A 33 -5.76 6.97 2.45
CA ILE A 33 -5.90 8.01 3.49
C ILE A 33 -6.70 7.48 4.68
N TYR A 34 -6.47 8.04 5.86
CA TYR A 34 -7.33 7.82 7.02
C TYR A 34 -8.38 8.93 7.14
N ASP A 35 -9.64 8.54 7.03
CA ASP A 35 -10.81 9.38 7.28
C ASP A 35 -11.11 9.36 8.79
N TYR A 36 -10.55 10.33 9.52
CA TYR A 36 -10.72 10.45 10.97
C TYR A 36 -12.16 10.64 11.40
N ALA A 37 -12.95 11.38 10.62
CA ALA A 37 -14.34 11.67 10.96
C ALA A 37 -15.19 10.40 11.03
N HIS A 38 -14.88 9.41 10.19
CA HIS A 38 -15.56 8.13 10.13
C HIS A 38 -14.68 6.96 10.59
N GLN A 39 -13.50 7.24 11.14
CA GLN A 39 -12.49 6.29 11.62
C GLN A 39 -12.20 5.12 10.66
N ARG A 40 -11.98 5.41 9.37
CA ARG A 40 -11.82 4.39 8.32
C ARG A 40 -10.73 4.72 7.30
N TRP A 41 -10.20 3.70 6.64
CA TRP A 41 -9.26 3.85 5.53
C TRP A 41 -9.98 3.95 4.20
N LEU A 42 -9.52 4.85 3.33
CA LEU A 42 -10.10 5.06 2.01
C LEU A 42 -9.02 5.06 0.93
N LEU A 43 -9.36 4.51 -0.23
CA LEU A 43 -8.58 4.68 -1.45
C LEU A 43 -9.14 5.90 -2.20
N VAL A 44 -8.31 6.93 -2.37
CA VAL A 44 -8.71 8.19 -3.01
C VAL A 44 -7.78 8.51 -4.18
N LYS A 45 -8.27 9.28 -5.16
CA LYS A 45 -7.45 9.73 -6.28
C LYS A 45 -6.27 10.59 -5.78
N ASP A 46 -5.09 10.35 -6.34
CA ASP A 46 -3.92 11.17 -6.06
C ASP A 46 -3.83 12.33 -7.08
N GLY A 47 -3.97 13.56 -6.61
CA GLY A 47 -3.84 14.76 -7.44
C GLY A 47 -2.42 15.02 -7.94
N LEU A 48 -1.42 14.32 -7.40
CA LEU A 48 -0.04 14.35 -7.88
C LEU A 48 0.26 13.27 -8.92
N TYR A 49 -0.69 12.39 -9.23
CA TYR A 49 -0.51 11.37 -10.25
C TYR A 49 -0.29 11.99 -11.62
N GLU A 50 0.77 11.57 -12.29
CA GLU A 50 1.01 11.89 -13.68
C GLU A 50 1.13 10.59 -14.47
N LYS A 51 0.32 10.48 -15.52
CA LYS A 51 0.39 9.34 -16.43
C LYS A 51 1.64 9.47 -17.29
N ILE A 52 2.55 8.51 -17.16
CA ILE A 52 3.70 8.37 -18.05
C ILE A 52 3.22 7.67 -19.32
N GLU A 53 3.42 8.30 -20.49
CA GLU A 53 3.07 7.68 -21.78
C GLU A 53 3.87 6.40 -22.00
N GLY A 54 3.18 5.34 -22.44
CA GLY A 54 3.78 4.02 -22.66
C GLY A 54 3.79 3.10 -21.43
N GLU A 55 3.49 3.60 -20.23
CA GLU A 55 3.41 2.79 -19.02
C GLU A 55 1.96 2.43 -18.64
N LYS A 56 1.73 1.19 -18.23
CA LYS A 56 0.45 0.78 -17.62
C LYS A 56 0.38 1.39 -16.21
N PRO A 57 -0.73 2.06 -15.84
CA PRO A 57 -0.88 2.62 -14.50
C PRO A 57 -0.79 1.51 -13.45
N MET A 58 -0.03 1.76 -12.40
CA MET A 58 0.00 0.87 -11.25
C MET A 58 -1.32 0.98 -10.48
N SER A 59 -1.88 -0.14 -10.05
CA SER A 59 -3.14 -0.15 -9.28
C SER A 59 -2.89 -0.53 -7.83
N LEU A 60 -3.60 0.12 -6.91
CA LEU A 60 -3.64 -0.27 -5.51
C LEU A 60 -4.91 -1.07 -5.23
N ASN A 61 -4.78 -2.20 -4.54
CA ASN A 61 -5.94 -2.97 -4.07
C ASN A 61 -6.01 -2.90 -2.54
N LEU A 62 -6.96 -2.10 -2.03
CA LEU A 62 -7.16 -1.88 -0.61
C LEU A 62 -8.03 -2.98 0.01
N HIS A 63 -7.48 -3.64 1.03
CA HIS A 63 -8.16 -4.57 1.91
C HIS A 63 -8.21 -3.98 3.31
N LEU A 64 -9.42 -3.76 3.83
CA LEU A 64 -9.59 -3.38 5.23
C LEU A 64 -9.45 -4.61 6.11
N ILE A 65 -8.73 -4.48 7.21
CA ILE A 65 -8.50 -5.55 8.17
C ILE A 65 -8.92 -5.10 9.57
N SER A 66 -9.42 -6.04 10.35
CA SER A 66 -9.79 -5.84 11.75
C SER A 66 -9.15 -6.93 12.63
N PRO A 67 -7.82 -6.87 12.83
CA PRO A 67 -7.14 -7.74 13.80
C PRO A 67 -7.69 -7.53 15.21
N LYS A 68 -7.40 -8.46 16.12
CA LYS A 68 -7.88 -8.34 17.51
C LYS A 68 -7.35 -7.04 18.15
N ASN A 69 -8.28 -6.23 18.65
CA ASN A 69 -8.03 -4.92 19.26
C ASN A 69 -7.41 -3.87 18.31
N ALA A 70 -7.46 -4.06 16.99
CA ALA A 70 -6.91 -3.07 16.07
C ALA A 70 -7.80 -2.89 14.83
N THR A 71 -7.61 -1.77 14.16
CA THR A 71 -8.16 -1.56 12.81
C THR A 71 -7.03 -1.18 11.88
N GLY A 72 -7.13 -1.57 10.61
CA GLY A 72 -6.03 -1.34 9.70
C GLY A 72 -6.40 -1.56 8.25
N TYR A 73 -5.36 -1.53 7.43
CA TYR A 73 -5.44 -1.86 6.03
C TYR A 73 -4.24 -2.69 5.58
N VAL A 74 -4.46 -3.40 4.50
CA VAL A 74 -3.43 -4.00 3.64
C VAL A 74 -3.68 -3.49 2.23
N VAL A 75 -2.65 -3.04 1.54
CA VAL A 75 -2.70 -2.72 0.12
C VAL A 75 -1.72 -3.58 -0.63
N PHE A 76 -2.21 -4.25 -1.67
CA PHE A 76 -1.35 -4.87 -2.66
C PHE A 76 -1.16 -3.91 -3.82
N ASN A 77 0.10 -3.70 -4.22
CA ASN A 77 0.44 -2.94 -5.41
C ASN A 77 1.14 -3.85 -6.41
N ASN A 78 0.73 -3.77 -7.67
CA ASN A 78 1.50 -4.40 -8.74
C ASN A 78 2.27 -3.31 -9.46
N TYR A 79 3.61 -3.34 -9.38
CA TYR A 79 4.42 -2.17 -9.77
C TYR A 79 5.49 -2.44 -10.83
N ILE A 80 5.71 -3.70 -11.25
CA ILE A 80 6.51 -4.01 -12.44
C ILE A 80 5.75 -4.98 -13.33
N PHE A 81 5.55 -4.60 -14.59
CA PHE A 81 4.99 -5.44 -15.64
C PHE A 81 6.09 -5.98 -16.55
N ILE A 82 6.05 -7.27 -16.89
CA ILE A 82 6.83 -7.88 -17.98
C ILE A 82 5.82 -8.54 -18.92
N GLY A 83 5.63 -7.94 -20.11
CA GLY A 83 4.54 -8.31 -21.02
C GLY A 83 3.17 -8.06 -20.39
N ASP A 84 2.34 -9.10 -20.34
CA ASP A 84 1.02 -9.07 -19.70
C ASP A 84 1.00 -9.63 -18.27
N SER A 85 2.18 -9.92 -17.70
CA SER A 85 2.30 -10.48 -16.35
C SER A 85 2.96 -9.52 -15.37
N TYR A 86 2.56 -9.60 -14.11
CA TYR A 86 3.18 -8.86 -13.02
C TYR A 86 4.49 -9.54 -12.61
N ALA A 87 5.60 -8.83 -12.76
CA ALA A 87 6.92 -9.31 -12.37
C ALA A 87 7.22 -9.06 -10.90
N LYS A 88 6.67 -7.98 -10.32
CA LYS A 88 6.73 -7.69 -8.90
C LYS A 88 5.37 -7.24 -8.37
N LYS A 89 5.07 -7.70 -7.16
CA LYS A 89 3.90 -7.32 -6.37
C LYS A 89 4.40 -6.99 -4.99
N GLY A 90 4.03 -5.84 -4.47
CA GLY A 90 4.33 -5.43 -3.11
C GLY A 90 3.07 -5.49 -2.25
N LEU A 91 3.32 -5.46 -0.95
CA LEU A 91 2.32 -5.31 0.08
C LEU A 91 2.76 -4.14 0.96
N TYR A 92 1.81 -3.32 1.33
CA TYR A 92 1.92 -2.33 2.39
C TYR A 92 0.79 -2.58 3.37
N PHE A 93 1.04 -2.42 4.66
CA PHE A 93 -0.01 -2.51 5.66
C PHE A 93 0.22 -1.49 6.75
N CYS A 94 -0.87 -1.07 7.38
CA CYS A 94 -0.78 -0.45 8.69
C CYS A 94 -1.98 -0.81 9.55
N MET A 95 -1.74 -1.04 10.83
CA MET A 95 -2.75 -1.30 11.85
C MET A 95 -2.55 -0.32 12.99
N VAL A 96 -3.65 0.17 13.54
CA VAL A 96 -3.68 1.16 14.61
C VAL A 96 -4.46 0.58 15.78
N HIS A 97 -3.87 0.69 16.97
CA HIS A 97 -4.47 0.38 18.28
C HIS A 97 -4.18 1.53 19.23
N GLU A 98 -5.23 2.21 19.69
CA GLU A 98 -5.13 3.41 20.54
C GLU A 98 -4.11 4.45 20.02
N TYR A 99 -2.97 4.59 20.70
CA TYR A 99 -1.90 5.55 20.39
C TYR A 99 -0.70 4.91 19.66
N SER A 100 -0.82 3.64 19.28
CA SER A 100 0.21 2.82 18.66
C SER A 100 -0.19 2.42 17.24
N ALA A 101 0.80 2.34 16.36
CA ALA A 101 0.61 1.84 15.00
C ALA A 101 1.72 0.86 14.64
N LEU A 102 1.36 -0.23 13.96
CA LEU A 102 2.29 -1.16 13.33
C LEU A 102 2.06 -1.10 11.83
N CYS A 103 3.07 -0.61 11.10
CA CYS A 103 3.05 -0.58 9.66
C CYS A 103 4.27 -1.26 9.08
N GLY A 104 4.17 -1.70 7.84
CA GLY A 104 5.29 -2.30 7.14
C GLY A 104 5.02 -2.49 5.66
N TRP A 105 6.06 -2.92 4.96
CA TRP A 105 6.01 -3.22 3.54
C TRP A 105 6.80 -4.48 3.24
N GLY A 106 6.53 -5.11 2.09
CA GLY A 106 7.31 -6.25 1.62
C GLY A 106 6.95 -6.71 0.22
N ASP A 107 7.87 -7.43 -0.42
CA ASP A 107 7.65 -8.05 -1.72
C ASP A 107 6.85 -9.36 -1.58
N MET A 108 5.81 -9.51 -2.38
CA MET A 108 4.93 -10.68 -2.40
C MET A 108 5.35 -11.73 -3.41
N ILE A 109 6.25 -11.41 -4.34
CA ILE A 109 6.80 -12.39 -5.27
C ILE A 109 8.19 -12.78 -4.79
N ARG A 110 8.34 -14.06 -4.44
CA ARG A 110 9.63 -14.67 -4.12
C ARG A 110 10.03 -15.63 -5.22
N GLU A 111 11.31 -15.63 -5.58
CA GLU A 111 11.88 -16.64 -6.47
C GLU A 111 12.63 -17.70 -5.65
N GLU A 112 12.29 -18.97 -5.86
CA GLU A 112 12.93 -20.10 -5.21
C GLU A 112 13.05 -21.25 -6.21
N ASN A 113 14.28 -21.74 -6.43
CA ASN A 113 14.59 -22.79 -7.42
C ASN A 113 14.06 -22.49 -8.83
N GLY A 114 14.14 -21.24 -9.28
CA GLY A 114 13.66 -20.79 -10.59
C GLY A 114 12.13 -20.74 -10.72
N LYS A 115 11.38 -20.93 -9.62
CA LYS A 115 9.92 -20.78 -9.58
C LYS A 115 9.53 -19.51 -8.83
N LYS A 116 8.57 -18.78 -9.38
CA LYS A 116 7.93 -17.64 -8.70
C LYS A 116 6.81 -18.13 -7.79
N ILE A 117 6.84 -17.70 -6.54
CA ILE A 117 5.85 -18.01 -5.51
C ILE A 117 5.16 -16.71 -5.13
N ASP A 118 3.82 -16.68 -5.21
CA ASP A 118 3.01 -15.56 -4.74
C ASP A 118 2.65 -15.75 -3.25
N LEU A 119 3.21 -14.89 -2.40
CA LEU A 119 3.04 -14.90 -0.96
C LEU A 119 1.78 -14.14 -0.50
N THR A 120 1.05 -13.47 -1.40
CA THR A 120 -0.16 -12.69 -1.08
C THR A 120 -1.15 -13.43 -0.16
N PRO A 121 -1.52 -14.70 -0.43
CA PRO A 121 -2.52 -15.39 0.39
C PRO A 121 -2.03 -15.71 1.81
N TYR A 122 -0.71 -15.83 1.99
CA TYR A 122 -0.09 -16.09 3.30
C TYR A 122 0.08 -14.79 4.08
N ALA A 123 0.54 -13.73 3.42
CA ALA A 123 0.78 -12.44 4.05
C ALA A 123 -0.49 -11.85 4.66
N LEU A 124 -1.63 -11.91 3.95
CA LEU A 124 -2.90 -11.42 4.50
C LEU A 124 -3.28 -12.14 5.79
N LYS A 125 -3.21 -13.48 5.80
CA LYS A 125 -3.51 -14.29 6.99
C LYS A 125 -2.57 -14.00 8.16
N LEU A 126 -1.28 -13.80 7.88
CA LEU A 126 -0.30 -13.47 8.90
C LEU A 126 -0.60 -12.11 9.53
N ILE A 127 -0.92 -11.11 8.73
CA ILE A 127 -1.24 -9.77 9.23
C ILE A 127 -2.54 -9.78 10.04
N GLU A 128 -3.57 -10.47 9.56
CA GLU A 128 -4.84 -10.61 10.31
C GLU A 128 -4.67 -11.35 11.64
N SER A 129 -3.64 -12.19 11.79
CA SER A 129 -3.33 -12.88 13.04
C SER A 129 -2.58 -12.05 14.07
N ILE A 130 -2.13 -10.84 13.72
CA ILE A 130 -1.40 -9.96 14.65
C ILE A 130 -2.36 -9.49 15.75
N VAL A 131 -1.88 -9.57 16.99
CA VAL A 131 -2.62 -9.13 18.17
C VAL A 131 -1.80 -8.07 18.88
N PHE A 132 -2.43 -6.93 19.14
CA PHE A 132 -1.87 -5.92 20.03
C PHE A 132 -2.15 -6.37 21.48
N ILE A 133 -1.08 -6.43 22.28
CA ILE A 133 -1.16 -6.72 23.71
C ILE A 133 -1.18 -5.38 24.43
N ASP A 134 -2.17 -5.20 25.31
CA ASP A 134 -2.34 -4.01 26.14
C ASP A 134 -1.29 -3.94 27.27
#